data_AF-A0A3B9JAD5-F1
#
_entry.id   AF-A0A3B9JAD5-F1
#
_cell.length_a   1.000
_cell.length_b   1.000
_cell.length_c   1.000
_cell.angle_alpha   90.00
_cell.angle_beta   90.00
_cell.angle_gamma   90.00
#
_symmetry.space_group_name_H-M   'P 1'
#
loop_
_entity.id
_entity.type
_entity.pdbx_description
1 polymer ?
#
loop_
_entity_poly.entity_id
_entity_poly.type
_entity_poly.pdbx_seq_one_letter_code
_entity_poly.pdbx_strand_id
1 'polypeptide(L)'
;MTLMLTVSKPIVKIRRGPNAGAAVLDDAKNGQEFEVIRLLDDPGQKTTEQWAKIIHPQKRDQDAYICVRLPTGTYLCNVSNNGAPPSDTNDYNRGFMDGRRDMINRMIDFLKSE
;
A
#
# COMPACT_ATOMS: atom_id res chain seq x y z
N MET A 1 -14.81 -5.56 -5.36
CA MET A 1 -13.52 -6.02 -4.78
C MET A 1 -13.09 -4.96 -3.80
N THR A 2 -12.87 -5.33 -2.56
CA THR A 2 -12.56 -4.37 -1.49
C THR A 2 -11.12 -4.57 -1.05
N LEU A 3 -10.34 -3.50 -1.09
CA LEU A 3 -8.96 -3.50 -0.60
C LEU A 3 -8.99 -3.34 0.92
N MET A 4 -8.21 -4.16 1.60
CA MET A 4 -8.04 -4.17 3.05
C MET A 4 -6.59 -3.84 3.38
N LEU A 5 -6.40 -2.89 4.30
CA LEU A 5 -5.10 -2.53 4.82
C LEU A 5 -4.95 -3.04 6.24
N THR A 6 -3.93 -3.86 6.47
CA THR A 6 -3.56 -4.38 7.78
C THR A 6 -2.28 -3.70 8.25
N VAL A 7 -2.31 -3.08 9.43
CA VAL A 7 -1.15 -2.42 10.00
C VAL A 7 -0.14 -3.47 10.47
N SER A 8 1.12 -3.34 10.04
CA SER A 8 2.19 -4.32 10.35
C SER A 8 3.22 -3.80 11.34
N LYS A 9 3.14 -2.51 11.70
CA LYS A 9 4.04 -1.85 12.66
C LYS A 9 3.30 -1.56 13.97
N PRO A 10 4.03 -1.41 15.10
CA PRO A 10 3.41 -1.25 16.42
C PRO A 10 2.37 -0.12 16.46
N ILE A 11 2.73 1.03 15.87
CA ILE A 11 1.88 2.22 15.79
C ILE A 11 2.12 2.89 14.43
N VAL A 12 1.04 3.17 13.70
CA VAL A 12 1.05 3.94 12.46
C VAL A 12 0.02 5.06 12.56
N LYS A 13 0.44 6.29 12.27
CA LYS A 13 -0.44 7.47 12.39
C LYS A 13 -1.43 7.54 11.24
N ILE A 14 -2.70 7.67 11.59
CA ILE A 14 -3.78 8.06 10.66
C ILE A 14 -3.83 9.57 10.61
N ARG A 15 -3.92 10.16 9.41
CA ARG A 15 -3.85 11.60 9.19
C ARG A 15 -4.99 12.10 8.31
N ARG A 16 -5.24 13.42 8.37
CA ARG A 16 -6.23 14.12 7.51
C ARG A 16 -5.77 14.33 6.06
N GLY A 17 -4.52 14.02 5.74
CA GLY A 17 -3.98 14.21 4.41
C GLY A 17 -2.84 13.22 4.11
N PRO A 18 -2.53 12.99 2.83
CA PRO A 18 -1.50 12.04 2.40
C PRO A 18 -0.09 12.65 2.46
N ASN A 19 0.30 13.18 3.62
CA ASN A 19 1.64 13.69 3.87
C ASN A 19 1.98 13.68 5.36
N ALA A 20 3.27 13.62 5.68
CA ALA A 20 3.77 13.59 7.06
C ALA A 20 3.46 14.88 7.88
N GLY A 21 3.17 16.01 7.21
CA GLY A 21 2.80 17.27 7.85
C GLY A 21 1.32 17.38 8.20
N ALA A 22 0.46 16.50 7.67
CA ALA A 22 -0.98 16.56 7.90
C ALA A 22 -1.35 16.26 9.36
N ALA A 23 -2.41 16.90 9.85
CA ALA A 23 -2.91 16.69 11.21
C ALA A 23 -3.20 15.21 11.48
N VAL A 24 -2.72 14.73 12.62
CA VAL A 24 -2.94 13.35 13.09
C VAL A 24 -4.39 13.24 13.57
N LEU A 25 -5.11 12.26 13.03
CA LEU A 25 -6.47 11.93 13.42
C LEU A 25 -6.52 10.90 14.53
N ASP A 26 -5.69 9.88 14.42
CA ASP A 26 -5.70 8.69 15.28
C ASP A 26 -4.40 7.89 15.12
N ASP A 27 -4.21 6.92 16.00
CA ASP A 27 -3.09 5.98 15.96
C ASP A 27 -3.61 4.56 15.68
N ALA A 28 -3.18 3.98 14.56
CA ALA A 28 -3.50 2.62 14.21
C ALA A 28 -2.49 1.65 14.82
N LYS A 29 -2.99 0.59 15.47
CA LYS A 29 -2.15 -0.42 16.14
C LYS A 29 -1.83 -1.59 15.22
N ASN A 30 -0.76 -2.31 15.53
CA ASN A 30 -0.42 -3.54 14.81
C ASN A 30 -1.60 -4.53 14.76
N GLY A 31 -1.86 -5.10 13.58
CA GLY A 31 -2.97 -6.01 13.31
C GLY A 31 -4.31 -5.32 13.05
N GLN A 32 -4.40 -3.99 13.20
CA GLN A 32 -5.65 -3.28 12.91
C GLN A 32 -5.88 -3.21 11.40
N GLU A 33 -7.14 -3.42 11.01
CA GLU A 33 -7.54 -3.49 9.62
C GLU A 33 -8.44 -2.31 9.23
N PHE A 34 -8.25 -1.81 8.01
CA PHE A 34 -9.03 -0.72 7.45
C PHE A 34 -9.41 -1.00 6.01
N GLU A 35 -10.64 -0.65 5.67
CA GLU A 35 -11.07 -0.64 4.27
C GLU A 35 -10.38 0.49 3.52
N VAL A 36 -9.76 0.16 2.40
CA VAL A 36 -9.03 1.10 1.54
C VAL A 36 -9.93 1.56 0.41
N ILE A 37 -10.13 2.86 0.31
CA ILE A 37 -10.83 3.51 -0.80
C ILE A 37 -9.92 3.53 -2.03
N ARG A 38 -8.66 3.95 -1.86
CA ARG A 38 -7.65 3.98 -2.93
C ARG A 38 -6.24 4.08 -2.38
N LEU A 39 -5.29 3.53 -3.12
CA LEU A 39 -3.88 3.82 -2.94
C LEU A 39 -3.53 5.13 -3.68
N LEU A 40 -2.67 5.90 -3.04
CA LEU A 40 -2.07 7.12 -3.55
C LEU A 40 -0.61 6.78 -3.78
N ASP A 41 -0.38 6.22 -4.95
CA ASP A 41 0.94 6.14 -5.54
C ASP A 41 1.24 7.48 -6.21
N ASP A 42 2.47 7.97 -6.05
CA ASP A 42 3.00 8.93 -7.00
C ASP A 42 3.53 8.11 -8.19
N PRO A 43 2.82 8.08 -9.35
CA PRO A 43 3.18 7.21 -10.47
C PRO A 43 4.52 7.60 -11.13
N GLY A 44 5.24 8.59 -10.62
CA GLY A 44 6.52 9.07 -11.16
C GLY A 44 7.71 8.99 -10.21
N GLN A 45 7.53 8.76 -8.90
CA GLN A 45 8.63 8.87 -7.94
C GLN A 45 8.75 7.65 -7.01
N LYS A 46 9.79 6.83 -7.23
CA LYS A 46 10.23 5.76 -6.31
C LYS A 46 10.76 6.29 -4.95
N THR A 47 10.76 7.60 -4.74
CA THR A 47 11.35 8.30 -3.59
C THR A 47 10.32 8.96 -2.67
N THR A 48 9.02 8.82 -2.92
CA THR A 48 7.96 9.42 -2.10
C THR A 48 7.21 8.37 -1.27
N GLU A 49 6.69 8.81 -0.12
CA GLU A 49 5.83 8.00 0.75
C GLU A 49 4.60 7.50 -0.02
N GLN A 50 4.26 6.23 0.13
CA GLN A 50 3.02 5.67 -0.39
C GLN A 50 1.93 5.84 0.67
N TRP A 51 0.78 6.39 0.29
CA TRP A 51 -0.34 6.63 1.19
C TRP A 51 -1.57 5.86 0.74
N ALA A 52 -2.41 5.43 1.68
CA ALA A 52 -3.71 4.84 1.41
C ALA A 52 -4.80 5.73 1.99
N LYS A 53 -5.82 6.04 1.20
CA LYS A 53 -7.07 6.62 1.70
C LYS A 53 -7.92 5.48 2.25
N ILE A 54 -8.33 5.58 3.51
CA ILE A 54 -9.08 4.55 4.24
C ILE A 54 -10.43 5.07 4.73
N ILE A 55 -11.35 4.13 5.01
CA ILE A 55 -12.58 4.42 5.73
C ILE A 55 -12.30 4.31 7.23
N HIS A 56 -12.33 5.44 7.95
CA HIS A 56 -12.18 5.43 9.40
C HIS A 56 -13.50 4.99 10.05
N PRO A 57 -13.52 3.97 10.92
CA PRO A 57 -14.76 3.44 11.49
C PRO A 57 -15.52 4.48 12.33
N GLN A 58 -14.79 5.34 13.06
CA GLN A 58 -15.36 6.35 13.97
C GLN A 58 -15.50 7.75 13.34
N LYS A 59 -14.88 8.01 12.18
CA LYS A 59 -14.77 9.36 11.59
C LYS A 59 -15.05 9.29 10.09
N ARG A 60 -16.20 8.72 9.73
CA ARG A 60 -16.58 8.49 8.32
C ARG A 60 -16.73 9.78 7.51
N ASP A 61 -17.05 10.89 8.17
CA ASP A 61 -17.18 12.22 7.53
C ASP A 61 -15.84 12.92 7.27
N GLN A 62 -14.71 12.33 7.69
CA GLN A 62 -13.38 12.90 7.52
C GLN A 62 -12.54 12.02 6.61
N ASP A 63 -11.77 12.65 5.73
CA ASP A 63 -10.77 11.93 4.97
C ASP A 63 -9.66 11.43 5.90
N ALA A 64 -9.43 10.13 5.88
CA ALA A 64 -8.40 9.47 6.66
C ALA A 64 -7.38 8.82 5.74
N TYR A 65 -6.11 9.07 6.02
CA TYR A 65 -4.98 8.57 5.26
C TYR A 65 -3.99 7.87 6.18
N ILE A 66 -3.44 6.76 5.73
CA ILE A 66 -2.41 6.01 6.44
C ILE A 66 -1.22 5.78 5.51
N CYS A 67 -0.01 5.92 6.05
CA CYS A 67 1.20 5.67 5.27
C CYS A 67 1.41 4.15 5.14
N VAL A 68 1.48 3.67 3.92
CA VAL A 68 1.69 2.25 3.59
C VAL A 68 3.18 1.95 3.49
N ARG A 69 3.95 2.84 2.87
CA ARG A 69 5.38 2.66 2.62
C ARG A 69 6.13 3.96 2.76
N LEU A 70 7.26 3.93 3.46
CA LEU A 70 8.17 5.06 3.59
C LEU A 70 9.10 5.20 2.36
N PRO A 71 9.74 6.37 2.15
CA PRO A 71 10.71 6.58 1.07
C PRO A 71 11.90 5.62 1.13
N THR A 72 12.22 5.13 2.33
CA THR A 72 13.26 4.12 2.56
C THR A 72 12.91 2.73 2.03
N GLY A 73 11.69 2.53 1.51
CA GLY A 73 11.17 1.24 1.08
C GLY A 73 10.60 0.40 2.24
N THR A 74 10.56 0.94 3.46
CA THR A 74 9.98 0.23 4.60
C THR A 74 8.46 0.24 4.53
N TYR A 75 7.85 -0.95 4.49
CA TYR A 75 6.40 -1.11 4.58
C TYR A 75 5.93 -0.97 6.04
N LEU A 76 4.94 -0.13 6.26
CA LEU A 76 4.27 0.09 7.53
C LEU A 76 2.95 -0.69 7.62
N CYS A 77 2.30 -0.87 6.47
CA CYS A 77 1.04 -1.57 6.34
C CYS A 77 1.07 -2.52 5.15
N ASN A 78 0.32 -3.61 5.25
CA ASN A 78 0.08 -4.56 4.16
C ASN A 78 -1.28 -4.24 3.53
N VAL A 79 -1.38 -4.23 2.20
CA VAL A 79 -2.63 -4.00 1.48
C VAL A 79 -2.96 -5.25 0.69
N SER A 80 -4.09 -5.88 1.01
CA SER A 80 -4.57 -7.10 0.38
C SER A 80 -5.95 -6.88 -0.23
N ASN A 81 -6.26 -7.63 -1.28
CA ASN A 81 -7.60 -7.65 -1.84
C ASN A 81 -8.38 -8.72 -1.07
N ASN A 82 -9.46 -8.34 -0.37
CA ASN A 82 -10.28 -9.30 0.34
C ASN A 82 -11.07 -10.12 -0.70
N GLY A 83 -10.49 -11.25 -1.10
CA GLY A 83 -10.81 -12.01 -2.31
C GLY A 83 -9.69 -12.96 -2.75
N ALA A 84 -8.47 -12.79 -2.23
CA ALA A 84 -7.43 -13.80 -2.25
C ALA A 84 -7.18 -14.30 -0.81
N PRO A 85 -6.95 -15.60 -0.57
CA PRO A 85 -6.56 -16.09 0.74
C PRO A 85 -5.29 -15.37 1.23
N PRO A 86 -5.03 -15.32 2.54
CA PRO A 86 -3.81 -14.71 3.08
C PRO A 86 -2.62 -15.49 2.54
N SER A 87 -2.03 -15.03 1.44
CA SER A 87 -0.74 -15.55 1.02
C SER A 87 0.25 -15.13 2.09
N ASP A 88 0.73 -16.14 2.82
CA ASP A 88 1.94 -16.12 3.60
C ASP A 88 2.91 -15.04 3.10
N THR A 89 3.48 -14.33 4.07
CA THR A 89 4.42 -13.19 4.05
C THR A 89 5.59 -13.28 3.03
N ASN A 90 5.67 -14.33 2.23
CA ASN A 90 6.62 -14.59 1.17
C ASN A 90 6.15 -14.14 -0.24
N ASP A 91 4.84 -13.96 -0.46
CA ASP A 91 4.30 -13.76 -1.82
C ASP A 91 4.27 -12.28 -2.29
N TYR A 92 4.33 -11.33 -1.36
CA TYR A 92 4.48 -9.90 -1.71
C TYR A 92 5.81 -9.60 -2.42
N ASN A 93 6.86 -10.38 -2.12
CA ASN A 93 8.14 -10.33 -2.83
C ASN A 93 8.12 -11.08 -4.17
N ARG A 94 7.19 -12.02 -4.39
CA ARG A 94 7.00 -12.66 -5.69
C ARG A 94 6.26 -11.75 -6.66
N GLY A 95 5.13 -11.17 -6.27
CA GLY A 95 4.33 -10.33 -7.18
C GLY A 95 5.11 -9.14 -7.78
N PHE A 96 6.00 -8.53 -7.00
CA PHE A 96 6.85 -7.42 -7.49
C PHE A 96 8.02 -7.87 -8.37
N MET A 97 8.50 -9.12 -8.21
CA MET A 97 9.55 -9.71 -9.06
C MET A 97 8.96 -10.38 -10.32
N ASP A 98 7.74 -10.90 -10.25
CA ASP A 98 7.02 -11.51 -11.38
C ASP A 98 6.65 -10.45 -12.42
N GLY A 99 6.14 -9.29 -12.00
CA GLY A 99 5.88 -8.18 -12.92
C GLY A 99 7.14 -7.68 -13.65
N ARG A 100 8.32 -7.76 -13.01
CA ARG A 100 9.61 -7.44 -13.65
C ARG A 100 10.06 -8.53 -14.62
N ARG A 101 9.83 -9.81 -14.30
CA ARG A 101 10.15 -10.93 -15.20
C ARG A 101 9.24 -10.96 -16.41
N ASP A 102 7.94 -10.68 -16.26
CA ASP A 102 7.00 -10.61 -17.38
C ASP A 102 7.35 -9.45 -18.32
N MET A 103 7.74 -8.29 -17.77
CA MET A 103 8.19 -7.15 -18.55
C MET A 103 9.53 -7.40 -19.26
N ILE A 104 10.48 -8.07 -18.61
CA ILE A 104 11.77 -8.45 -19.23
C ILE A 104 11.56 -9.53 -20.30
N ASN A 105 10.71 -10.53 -20.06
CA ASN A 105 10.41 -11.57 -21.04
C ASN A 105 9.71 -10.98 -22.27
N ARG A 106 8.76 -10.05 -22.09
CA ARG A 106 8.15 -9.32 -23.23
C ARG A 106 9.15 -8.46 -24.00
N MET A 107 10.12 -7.83 -23.32
CA MET A 107 11.17 -7.08 -24.02
C MET A 107 12.14 -8.00 -24.78
N ILE A 108 12.49 -9.16 -24.23
CA ILE A 108 13.35 -10.16 -24.90
C ILE A 108 12.63 -10.78 -26.10
N ASP A 109 11.32 -11.03 -25.99
CA ASP A 109 10.51 -11.58 -27.09
C ASP A 109 10.39 -10.58 -28.25
N PHE A 110 10.31 -9.28 -27.94
CA PHE A 110 10.32 -8.20 -28.93
C PHE A 110 11.67 -8.10 -29.66
N LEU A 111 12.79 -8.24 -28.94
CA LEU A 111 14.15 -8.24 -29.51
C LEU A 111 14.50 -9.50 -30.33
N LYS A 112 13.74 -10.59 -30.17
CA LYS A 112 13.88 -11.81 -30.99
C LYS A 112 12.96 -11.84 -32.21
N SER A 113 12.04 -10.88 -32.31
CA SER A 113 11.08 -10.77 -33.40
C SER A 113 11.51 -9.79 -34.52
N GLU A 114 12.78 -9.35 -34.50
CA GLU A 114 13.47 -8.70 -35.63
C GLU A 114 14.36 -9.69 -36.38
#